data_AF-A0A962ZF97-F1
#
_entry.id   AF-A0A962ZF97-F1
#
_cell.length_a   1.000
_cell.length_b   1.000
_cell.length_c   1.000
_cell.angle_alpha   90.00
_cell.angle_beta   90.00
_cell.angle_gamma   90.00
#
_symmetry.space_group_name_H-M   'P 1'
#
loop_
_entity.id
_entity.type
_entity.pdbx_description
1 polymer ?
#
loop_
_entity_poly.entity_id
_entity_poly.type
_entity_poly.pdbx_seq_one_letter_code
_entity_poly.pdbx_strand_id
1 'polypeptide(L)'
;MNRFLVSILICIMAVAASAAENAHDHEQAAQRQGVEALSPGLRDLLTREMLALQQGMMSVVPAYASGDWKQIEIIAAQIKNSYILQQSLTDKQKEELHSLLPPEFIEKDEHFHYLAGMLEHVAQAKKPELVNFYFSEMNQACADCHAAFAAHRFPAFRQEQKKGDHAH
;
A
#
# COMPACT_ATOMS: atom_id res chain seq x y z
N MET A 1 7.60 48.75 -32.43
CA MET A 1 8.52 48.34 -31.36
C MET A 1 7.88 47.49 -30.25
N ASN A 2 6.57 47.56 -29.98
CA ASN A 2 5.95 46.83 -28.85
C ASN A 2 5.73 45.32 -29.04
N ARG A 3 5.68 44.78 -30.27
CA ARG A 3 5.37 43.34 -30.47
C ARG A 3 6.57 42.43 -30.20
N PHE A 4 7.79 42.90 -30.44
CA PHE A 4 9.02 42.15 -30.15
C PHE A 4 9.33 42.07 -28.65
N LEU A 5 9.07 43.15 -27.89
CA LEU A 5 9.25 43.19 -26.43
C LEU A 5 8.27 42.24 -25.71
N VAL A 6 7.03 42.12 -26.18
CA VAL A 6 6.02 41.21 -25.60
C VAL A 6 6.38 39.74 -25.86
N SER A 7 6.85 39.39 -27.06
CA SER A 7 7.27 38.02 -27.36
C SER A 7 8.51 37.58 -26.58
N ILE A 8 9.45 38.49 -26.32
CA ILE A 8 10.62 38.20 -25.47
C ILE A 8 10.18 37.96 -24.02
N LEU A 9 9.24 38.77 -23.50
CA LEU A 9 8.73 38.62 -22.14
C LEU A 9 7.98 37.30 -21.92
N ILE A 10 7.21 36.85 -22.92
CA ILE A 10 6.48 35.56 -22.86
C ILE A 10 7.45 34.37 -22.87
N CYS A 11 8.52 34.41 -23.68
CA CYS A 11 9.53 33.36 -23.68
C CYS A 11 10.30 33.26 -22.35
N ILE A 12 10.60 34.40 -21.71
CA ILE A 12 11.29 34.43 -20.41
C ILE A 12 10.43 33.80 -19.31
N MET A 13 9.12 34.06 -19.31
CA MET A 13 8.18 33.48 -18.34
C MET A 13 8.05 31.95 -18.51
N ALA A 14 8.06 31.44 -19.75
CA ALA A 14 7.96 29.99 -20.02
C ALA A 14 9.23 29.21 -19.58
N VAL A 15 10.41 29.80 -19.72
CA VAL A 15 11.68 29.20 -19.27
C VAL A 15 11.79 29.21 -17.75
N ALA A 16 11.31 30.25 -17.07
CA ALA A 16 11.31 30.31 -15.61
C ALA A 16 10.35 29.29 -14.99
N ALA A 17 9.18 29.05 -15.59
CA ALA A 17 8.22 28.05 -15.13
C ALA A 17 8.77 26.62 -15.22
N SER A 18 9.41 26.28 -16.34
CA SER A 18 10.00 24.95 -16.56
C SER A 18 11.25 24.68 -15.71
N ALA A 19 12.03 25.73 -15.37
CA ALA A 19 13.12 25.61 -14.41
C ALA A 19 12.63 25.44 -12.96
N ALA A 20 11.51 26.10 -12.59
CA ALA A 20 10.92 25.99 -11.28
C ALA A 20 10.25 24.62 -11.04
N GLU A 21 9.57 24.04 -12.04
CA GLU A 21 9.02 22.68 -11.97
C GLU A 21 10.13 21.63 -11.73
N ASN A 22 11.23 21.71 -12.49
CA ASN A 22 12.35 20.78 -12.31
C ASN A 22 13.05 20.89 -10.95
N ALA A 23 13.17 22.09 -10.38
CA ALA A 23 13.76 22.28 -9.05
C ALA A 23 12.85 21.72 -7.95
N HIS A 24 11.53 21.87 -8.08
CA HIS A 24 10.56 21.42 -7.09
C HIS A 24 10.45 19.88 -7.05
N ASP A 25 10.54 19.22 -8.22
CA ASP A 25 10.55 17.76 -8.31
C ASP A 25 11.82 17.13 -7.71
N HIS A 26 12.97 17.76 -7.91
CA HIS A 26 14.24 17.30 -7.34
C HIS A 26 14.30 17.44 -5.82
N GLU A 27 13.76 18.53 -5.26
CA GLU A 27 13.74 18.74 -3.81
C GLU A 27 12.70 17.85 -3.10
N GLN A 28 11.55 17.61 -3.74
CA GLN A 28 10.56 16.64 -3.23
C GLN A 28 11.05 15.18 -3.32
N ALA A 29 11.81 14.81 -4.35
CA ALA A 29 12.38 13.46 -4.46
C ALA A 29 13.36 13.14 -3.33
N ALA A 30 14.09 14.14 -2.82
CA ALA A 30 15.04 13.97 -1.72
C ALA A 30 14.37 13.76 -0.35
N GLN A 31 13.06 14.03 -0.21
CA GLN A 31 12.30 13.89 1.04
C GLN A 31 11.47 12.61 1.14
N ARG A 32 11.29 11.86 0.04
CA ARG A 32 10.47 10.64 0.06
C ARG A 32 11.18 9.53 0.85
N GLN A 33 10.44 8.84 1.71
CA GLN A 33 10.94 7.73 2.52
C GLN A 33 10.00 6.52 2.40
N GLY A 34 10.54 5.32 2.66
CA GLY A 34 9.78 4.07 2.61
C GLY A 34 9.06 3.86 1.28
N VAL A 35 7.77 3.57 1.33
CA VAL A 35 6.94 3.27 0.15
C VAL A 35 6.93 4.41 -0.87
N GLU A 36 7.04 5.66 -0.44
CA GLU A 36 7.05 6.82 -1.35
C GLU A 36 8.35 6.94 -2.16
N ALA A 37 9.46 6.38 -1.64
CA ALA A 37 10.77 6.41 -2.27
C ALA A 37 10.94 5.35 -3.38
N LEU A 38 10.05 4.36 -3.43
CA LEU A 38 10.07 3.31 -4.45
C LEU A 38 9.91 3.90 -5.86
N SER A 39 10.57 3.28 -6.83
CA SER A 39 10.45 3.60 -8.25
C SER A 39 8.99 3.53 -8.72
N PRO A 40 8.60 4.32 -9.74
CA PRO A 40 7.23 4.29 -10.25
C PRO A 40 6.75 2.88 -10.59
N GLY A 41 7.58 2.07 -11.27
CA GLY A 41 7.23 0.71 -11.64
C GLY A 41 7.00 -0.23 -10.44
N LEU A 42 7.77 -0.07 -9.36
CA LEU A 42 7.60 -0.88 -8.15
C LEU A 42 6.39 -0.43 -7.32
N ARG A 43 6.12 0.89 -7.24
CA ARG A 43 4.89 1.41 -6.62
C ARG A 43 3.63 0.97 -7.38
N ASP A 44 3.69 0.86 -8.70
CA ASP A 44 2.58 0.37 -9.51
C ASP A 44 2.32 -1.12 -9.28
N LEU A 45 3.37 -1.92 -9.07
CA LEU A 45 3.23 -3.32 -8.67
C LEU A 45 2.58 -3.44 -7.29
N LEU A 46 3.10 -2.70 -6.30
CA LEU A 46 2.55 -2.68 -4.94
C LEU A 46 1.09 -2.22 -4.92
N THR A 47 0.77 -1.18 -5.69
CA THR A 47 -0.62 -0.68 -5.78
C THR A 47 -1.56 -1.72 -6.37
N ARG A 48 -1.12 -2.49 -7.38
CA ARG A 48 -1.94 -3.56 -7.96
C ARG A 48 -2.19 -4.69 -6.97
N GLU A 49 -1.18 -5.07 -6.19
CA GLU A 49 -1.35 -6.04 -5.12
C GLU A 49 -2.36 -5.53 -4.09
N MET A 50 -2.19 -4.31 -3.54
CA MET A 50 -3.10 -3.76 -2.54
C MET A 50 -4.57 -3.70 -3.02
N LEU A 51 -4.80 -3.41 -4.30
CA LEU A 51 -6.13 -3.45 -4.90
C LEU A 51 -6.69 -4.88 -5.02
N ALA A 52 -5.84 -5.86 -5.37
CA ALA A 52 -6.24 -7.27 -5.41
C ALA A 52 -6.57 -7.79 -4.00
N LEU A 53 -5.77 -7.43 -3.00
CA LEU A 53 -6.02 -7.75 -1.59
C LEU A 53 -7.35 -7.16 -1.12
N GLN A 54 -7.59 -5.89 -1.40
CA GLN A 54 -8.86 -5.23 -1.08
C GLN A 54 -10.04 -5.95 -1.71
N GLN A 55 -9.94 -6.32 -2.98
CA GLN A 55 -10.98 -7.06 -3.67
C GLN A 55 -11.24 -8.43 -3.02
N GLY A 56 -10.18 -9.17 -2.71
CA GLY A 56 -10.29 -10.46 -2.01
C GLY A 56 -10.98 -10.31 -0.65
N MET A 57 -10.53 -9.35 0.17
CA MET A 57 -11.13 -9.08 1.48
C MET A 57 -12.62 -8.75 1.41
N MET A 58 -13.03 -7.90 0.45
CA MET A 58 -14.46 -7.59 0.25
C MET A 58 -15.27 -8.80 -0.21
N SER A 59 -14.67 -9.70 -0.99
CA SER A 59 -15.32 -10.91 -1.50
C SER A 59 -15.54 -12.00 -0.43
N VAL A 60 -14.80 -11.97 0.69
CA VAL A 60 -15.03 -12.90 1.81
C VAL A 60 -16.39 -12.67 2.46
N VAL A 61 -16.84 -11.42 2.58
CA VAL A 61 -18.08 -11.04 3.28
C VAL A 61 -19.33 -11.73 2.72
N PRO A 62 -19.66 -11.64 1.42
CA PRO A 62 -20.84 -12.32 0.89
C PRO A 62 -20.73 -13.83 0.95
N ALA A 63 -19.52 -14.40 0.75
CA ALA A 63 -19.29 -15.83 0.84
C ALA A 63 -19.49 -16.35 2.29
N TYR A 64 -19.06 -15.57 3.28
CA TYR A 64 -19.31 -15.87 4.69
C TYR A 64 -20.80 -15.81 5.03
N ALA A 65 -21.50 -14.76 4.59
CA ALA A 65 -22.93 -14.59 4.86
C ALA A 65 -23.79 -15.69 4.23
N SER A 66 -23.38 -16.26 3.09
CA SER A 66 -24.06 -17.38 2.43
C SER A 66 -23.61 -18.77 2.89
N GLY A 67 -22.58 -18.85 3.74
CA GLY A 67 -21.98 -20.12 4.16
C GLY A 67 -21.18 -20.83 3.05
N ASP A 68 -20.72 -20.10 2.03
CA ASP A 68 -19.91 -20.63 0.94
C ASP A 68 -18.43 -20.74 1.34
N TRP A 69 -18.15 -21.78 2.13
CA TRP A 69 -16.81 -22.08 2.62
C TRP A 69 -15.81 -22.37 1.50
N LYS A 70 -16.28 -22.93 0.38
CA LYS A 70 -15.42 -23.23 -0.75
C LYS A 70 -14.96 -21.95 -1.45
N GLN A 71 -15.86 -20.98 -1.58
CA GLN A 71 -15.51 -19.67 -2.12
C GLN A 71 -14.53 -18.93 -1.21
N ILE A 72 -14.69 -19.01 0.13
CA ILE A 72 -13.73 -18.42 1.07
C ILE A 72 -12.35 -19.09 0.94
N GLU A 73 -12.28 -20.42 0.86
CA GLU A 73 -11.03 -21.16 0.61
C GLU A 73 -10.32 -20.65 -0.65
N ILE A 74 -11.04 -20.50 -1.76
CA ILE A 74 -10.48 -20.02 -3.03
C ILE A 74 -9.96 -18.58 -2.90
N ILE A 75 -10.74 -17.68 -2.28
CA ILE A 75 -10.34 -16.28 -2.08
C ILE A 75 -9.10 -16.19 -1.20
N ALA A 76 -9.10 -16.91 -0.07
CA ALA A 76 -8.00 -16.91 0.87
C ALA A 76 -6.72 -17.50 0.25
N ALA A 77 -6.84 -18.56 -0.56
CA ALA A 77 -5.73 -19.10 -1.33
C ALA A 77 -5.18 -18.09 -2.36
N GLN A 78 -6.05 -17.33 -3.03
CA GLN A 78 -5.60 -16.27 -3.95
C GLN A 78 -4.84 -15.17 -3.22
N ILE A 79 -5.36 -14.70 -2.07
CA ILE A 79 -4.69 -13.70 -1.24
C ILE A 79 -3.34 -14.23 -0.75
N LYS A 80 -3.29 -15.43 -0.17
CA LYS A 80 -2.04 -16.07 0.29
C LYS A 80 -0.95 -16.12 -0.79
N ASN A 81 -1.34 -16.28 -2.06
CA ASN A 81 -0.40 -16.40 -3.18
C ASN A 81 -0.17 -15.07 -3.93
N SER A 82 -0.74 -13.95 -3.50
CA SER A 82 -0.57 -12.65 -4.18
C SER A 82 0.70 -11.89 -3.79
N TYR A 83 1.52 -12.44 -2.88
CA TYR A 83 2.72 -11.83 -2.31
C TYR A 83 3.62 -11.22 -3.38
N ILE A 84 3.74 -9.89 -3.39
CA ILE A 84 4.53 -9.13 -4.39
C ILE A 84 5.96 -9.62 -4.50
N LEU A 85 6.54 -10.05 -3.38
CA LEU A 85 7.88 -10.61 -3.30
C LEU A 85 8.04 -11.99 -3.96
N GLN A 86 6.94 -12.74 -4.12
CA GLN A 86 6.89 -14.01 -4.86
C GLN A 86 6.41 -13.84 -6.31
N GLN A 87 5.91 -12.67 -6.69
CA GLN A 87 5.53 -12.35 -8.07
C GLN A 87 6.76 -11.90 -8.90
N SER A 88 6.54 -11.61 -10.18
CA SER A 88 7.55 -11.35 -11.24
C SER A 88 8.45 -10.10 -11.05
N LEU A 89 9.03 -9.90 -9.86
CA LEU A 89 10.05 -8.89 -9.62
C LEU A 89 11.36 -9.28 -10.31
N THR A 90 11.94 -8.32 -11.03
CA THR A 90 13.32 -8.41 -11.48
C THR A 90 14.27 -8.37 -10.28
N ASP A 91 15.49 -8.88 -10.41
CA ASP A 91 16.48 -8.85 -9.33
C ASP A 91 16.76 -7.42 -8.85
N LYS A 92 16.75 -6.44 -9.77
CA LYS A 92 16.87 -5.01 -9.44
C LYS A 92 15.70 -4.50 -8.58
N GLN A 93 14.48 -4.95 -8.86
CA GLN A 93 13.31 -4.55 -8.06
C GLN A 93 13.33 -5.21 -6.68
N LYS A 94 13.84 -6.44 -6.56
CA LYS A 94 14.04 -7.09 -5.26
C LYS A 94 15.07 -6.33 -4.42
N GLU A 95 16.21 -5.99 -5.01
CA GLU A 95 17.26 -5.20 -4.36
C GLU A 95 16.74 -3.81 -3.94
N GLU A 96 15.97 -3.15 -4.81
CA GLU A 96 15.30 -1.88 -4.50
C GLU A 96 14.35 -2.04 -3.30
N LEU A 97 13.48 -3.06 -3.32
CA LEU A 97 12.50 -3.27 -2.26
C LEU A 97 13.20 -3.52 -0.91
N HIS A 98 14.21 -4.37 -0.87
CA HIS A 98 14.97 -4.68 0.35
C HIS A 98 15.82 -3.51 0.85
N SER A 99 16.26 -2.61 -0.02
CA SER A 99 17.07 -1.45 0.38
C SER A 99 16.23 -0.26 0.85
N LEU A 100 15.03 -0.08 0.31
CA LEU A 100 14.18 1.09 0.60
C LEU A 100 13.08 0.82 1.63
N LEU A 101 12.59 -0.42 1.73
CA LEU A 101 11.56 -0.76 2.71
C LEU A 101 12.18 -1.28 4.01
N PRO A 102 11.66 -0.85 5.18
CA PRO A 102 12.14 -1.36 6.46
C PRO A 102 11.78 -2.84 6.61
N PRO A 103 12.59 -3.64 7.33
CA PRO A 103 12.28 -5.05 7.60
C PRO A 103 10.88 -5.28 8.17
N GLU A 104 10.39 -4.36 8.99
CA GLU A 104 9.03 -4.43 9.56
C GLU A 104 7.93 -4.39 8.48
N PHE A 105 8.14 -3.72 7.34
CA PHE A 105 7.18 -3.75 6.24
C PHE A 105 7.03 -5.17 5.69
N ILE A 106 8.16 -5.84 5.46
CA ILE A 106 8.23 -7.20 4.94
C ILE A 106 7.59 -8.18 5.93
N GLU A 107 7.88 -8.03 7.22
CA GLU A 107 7.27 -8.85 8.28
C GLU A 107 5.74 -8.70 8.33
N LYS A 108 5.22 -7.47 8.24
CA LYS A 108 3.76 -7.25 8.23
C LYS A 108 3.10 -7.84 7.00
N ASP A 109 3.75 -7.75 5.84
CA ASP A 109 3.26 -8.34 4.59
C ASP A 109 3.25 -9.88 4.66
N GLU A 110 4.33 -10.49 5.16
CA GLU A 110 4.40 -11.94 5.41
C GLU A 110 3.34 -12.41 6.40
N HIS A 111 3.14 -11.67 7.48
CA HIS A 111 2.13 -11.97 8.48
C HIS A 111 0.72 -11.93 7.89
N PHE A 112 0.40 -10.92 7.08
CA PHE A 112 -0.89 -10.84 6.40
C PHE A 112 -1.15 -12.07 5.50
N HIS A 113 -0.14 -12.48 4.71
CA HIS A 113 -0.26 -13.65 3.84
C HIS A 113 -0.34 -14.97 4.63
N TYR A 114 0.32 -15.06 5.78
CA TYR A 114 0.15 -16.16 6.73
C TYR A 114 -1.30 -16.24 7.25
N LEU A 115 -1.88 -15.12 7.67
CA LEU A 115 -3.29 -15.07 8.11
C LEU A 115 -4.25 -15.51 7.01
N ALA A 116 -3.98 -15.14 5.75
CA ALA A 116 -4.74 -15.63 4.60
C ALA A 116 -4.65 -17.16 4.46
N GLY A 117 -3.47 -17.74 4.67
CA GLY A 117 -3.32 -19.20 4.70
C GLY A 117 -4.05 -19.87 5.86
N MET A 118 -4.14 -19.21 7.01
CA MET A 118 -4.96 -19.69 8.12
C MET A 118 -6.45 -19.61 7.79
N LEU A 119 -6.91 -18.51 7.16
CA LEU A 119 -8.28 -18.35 6.67
C LEU A 119 -8.66 -19.45 5.67
N GLU A 120 -7.77 -19.75 4.71
CA GLU A 120 -7.89 -20.86 3.75
C GLU A 120 -8.11 -22.19 4.50
N HIS A 121 -7.23 -22.50 5.45
CA HIS A 121 -7.28 -23.74 6.22
C HIS A 121 -8.59 -23.89 7.02
N VAL A 122 -9.03 -22.83 7.72
CA VAL A 122 -10.23 -22.91 8.56
C VAL A 122 -11.52 -22.89 7.74
N ALA A 123 -11.52 -22.28 6.56
CA ALA A 123 -12.61 -22.37 5.59
C ALA A 123 -12.74 -23.80 5.06
N GLN A 124 -11.63 -24.43 4.68
CA GLN A 124 -11.60 -25.84 4.27
C GLN A 124 -12.13 -26.76 5.39
N ALA A 125 -11.79 -26.48 6.64
CA ALA A 125 -12.26 -27.21 7.82
C ALA A 125 -13.69 -26.82 8.28
N LYS A 126 -14.34 -25.86 7.59
CA LYS A 126 -15.69 -25.34 7.89
C LYS A 126 -15.85 -24.90 9.35
N LYS A 127 -14.90 -24.12 9.85
CA LYS A 127 -14.91 -23.57 11.22
C LYS A 127 -15.34 -22.10 11.22
N PRO A 128 -16.65 -21.79 11.26
CA PRO A 128 -17.16 -20.43 11.02
C PRO A 128 -16.61 -19.39 12.01
N GLU A 129 -16.50 -19.74 13.30
CA GLU A 129 -15.92 -18.85 14.31
C GLU A 129 -14.46 -18.47 14.00
N LEU A 130 -13.68 -19.45 13.54
CA LEU A 130 -12.29 -19.22 13.16
C LEU A 130 -12.16 -18.48 11.83
N VAL A 131 -13.09 -18.69 10.89
CA VAL A 131 -13.14 -17.90 9.65
C VAL A 131 -13.33 -16.43 9.99
N ASN A 132 -14.28 -16.10 10.88
CA ASN A 132 -14.50 -14.72 11.31
C ASN A 132 -13.29 -14.15 12.08
N PHE A 133 -12.66 -14.96 12.94
CA PHE A 133 -11.43 -14.58 13.64
C PHE A 133 -10.32 -14.20 12.67
N TYR A 134 -9.92 -15.10 11.77
CA TYR A 134 -8.83 -14.81 10.82
C TYR A 134 -9.17 -13.69 9.84
N PHE A 135 -10.43 -13.57 9.42
CA PHE A 135 -10.87 -12.41 8.62
C PHE A 135 -10.71 -11.09 9.40
N SER A 136 -11.04 -11.06 10.69
CA SER A 136 -10.81 -9.90 11.55
C SER A 136 -9.32 -9.58 11.70
N GLU A 137 -8.48 -10.58 11.96
CA GLU A 137 -7.02 -10.40 12.08
C GLU A 137 -6.42 -9.85 10.78
N MET A 138 -6.89 -10.31 9.62
CA MET A 138 -6.46 -9.76 8.33
C MET A 138 -6.85 -8.28 8.16
N ASN A 139 -8.05 -7.88 8.60
CA ASN A 139 -8.44 -6.46 8.59
C ASN A 139 -7.54 -5.61 9.51
N GLN A 140 -7.17 -6.15 10.68
CA GLN A 140 -6.24 -5.48 11.60
C GLN A 140 -4.86 -5.33 10.96
N ALA A 141 -4.33 -6.39 10.33
CA ALA A 141 -3.05 -6.34 9.63
C ALA A 141 -3.03 -5.29 8.49
N CYS A 142 -4.12 -5.15 7.73
CA CYS A 142 -4.28 -4.07 6.75
C CYS A 142 -4.16 -2.68 7.41
N ALA A 143 -4.88 -2.46 8.52
CA ALA A 143 -4.87 -1.18 9.23
C ALA A 143 -3.49 -0.86 9.82
N ASP A 144 -2.83 -1.84 10.44
CA ASP A 144 -1.52 -1.67 11.08
C ASP A 144 -0.43 -1.35 10.05
N CYS A 145 -0.42 -2.04 8.91
CA CYS A 145 0.52 -1.75 7.82
C CYS A 145 0.28 -0.35 7.24
N HIS A 146 -0.99 0.03 7.01
CA HIS A 146 -1.33 1.36 6.49
C HIS A 146 -1.00 2.48 7.47
N ALA A 147 -1.20 2.26 8.77
CA ALA A 147 -0.84 3.23 9.79
C ALA A 147 0.67 3.45 9.88
N ALA A 148 1.47 2.40 9.74
CA ALA A 148 2.92 2.46 9.81
C ALA A 148 3.56 3.05 8.54
N PHE A 149 3.08 2.66 7.36
CA PHE A 149 3.82 2.87 6.10
C PHE A 149 3.07 3.67 5.04
N ALA A 150 1.79 3.97 5.25
CA ALA A 150 0.95 4.64 4.27
C ALA A 150 0.08 5.78 4.84
N ALA A 151 0.44 6.33 6.01
CA ALA A 151 -0.30 7.42 6.66
C ALA A 151 -0.34 8.72 5.83
N HIS A 152 0.56 8.88 4.84
CA HIS A 152 0.48 9.97 3.85
C HIS A 152 -0.78 9.85 2.98
N ARG A 153 -1.14 8.62 2.58
CA ARG A 153 -2.31 8.27 1.75
C ARG A 153 -3.58 8.05 2.57
N PHE A 154 -3.42 7.54 3.80
CA PHE A 154 -4.51 7.26 4.73
C PHE A 154 -4.42 8.17 5.96
N PRO A 155 -4.80 9.46 5.80
CA PRO A 155 -4.56 10.50 6.81
C PRO A 155 -5.28 10.24 8.14
N ALA A 156 -6.35 9.44 8.14
CA ALA A 156 -7.09 9.05 9.35
C ALA A 156 -6.25 8.20 10.33
N PHE A 157 -5.16 7.58 9.87
CA PHE A 157 -4.24 6.84 10.75
C PHE A 157 -3.13 7.72 11.35
N ARG A 158 -3.02 8.99 10.95
CA ARG A 158 -2.07 9.90 11.61
C ARG A 158 -2.59 10.16 13.02
N GLN A 159 -1.84 9.68 14.02
CA GLN A 159 -2.12 10.06 15.40
C GLN A 159 -1.97 11.58 15.50
N GLU A 160 -3.06 12.28 15.78
CA GLU A 160 -2.94 13.66 16.26
C GLU A 160 -2.12 13.58 17.55
N GLN A 161 -0.95 14.21 17.56
CA GLN A 161 -0.23 14.45 18.80
C GLN A 161 -1.13 15.34 19.68
N LYS A 162 -2.03 14.72 20.46
CA LYS A 162 -2.65 15.39 21.59
C LYS A 162 -1.57 15.65 22.62
N LYS A 163 -0.93 16.80 22.45
CA LYS A 163 -0.19 17.47 23.52
C LYS A 163 -1.24 17.97 24.51
N GLY A 164 -1.53 17.21 25.56
CA GLY A 164 -2.51 17.63 26.56
C GLY A 164 -2.78 16.60 27.65
N ASP A 165 -2.08 16.77 28.78
CA ASP A 165 -2.51 16.51 30.15
C ASP A 165 -3.39 15.28 30.40
N HIS A 166 -2.75 14.14 30.66
CA HIS A 166 -3.33 13.14 31.55
C HIS A 166 -2.79 13.35 32.96
N ALA A 167 -3.36 14.36 33.63
CA ALA A 167 -3.39 14.45 35.08
C ALA A 167 -4.77 13.94 35.54
N HIS A 168 -4.84 12.68 35.95
CA HIS A 168 -5.90 12.15 36.80
C HIS A 168 -5.30 11.08 37.73
#